data_AF-A0A7V1V5C6-F1
#
_entry.id   AF-A0A7V1V5C6-F1
#
_cell.length_a   1.000
_cell.length_b   1.000
_cell.length_c   1.000
_cell.angle_alpha   90.00
_cell.angle_beta   90.00
_cell.angle_gamma   90.00
#
_symmetry.space_group_name_H-M   'P 1'
#
loop_
_entity.id
_entity.type
_entity.pdbx_description
1 polymer ?
#
loop_
_entity_poly.entity_id
_entity_poly.type
_entity_poly.pdbx_seq_one_letter_code
_entity_poly.pdbx_strand_id
1 'polypeptide(L)'
;MNQPKFRTDGLSVGAGLLISVLALLPRHGEAAPIPVSFAEGTTHGYLVVQDVAGVNLAHGELLQTVRGSLVESRLIFRFKDGSLHDERTTFSQKRIFTLHAYRLIQRGPSFAGDLDVTLKRKTGRYLVRSRAGPGQPEVVTAGRMELPPDAYNGLIGTLLRNLKPGKSESVRFVAFTPEPKLIDLELDPEAEEPVYVGELLKTATRWALKPQINGVARFFGKTFGRLPDEFRYRVWILHDEVPAFARFEGPLHLMGPIRRVQLLSPRAAESRPPLVAR
;
A
#
# COMPACT_ATOMS: atom_id res chain seq x y z
N MET A 1 -88.51 -1.27 0.14
CA MET A 1 -88.67 -0.66 1.48
C MET A 1 -87.80 -1.44 2.45
N ASN A 2 -87.04 -0.72 3.27
CA ASN A 2 -86.17 -1.16 4.39
C ASN A 2 -84.84 -1.88 4.10
N GLN A 3 -83.79 -1.07 4.21
CA GLN A 3 -82.47 -1.43 4.76
C GLN A 3 -82.61 -2.02 6.17
N PRO A 4 -81.59 -2.78 6.60
CA PRO A 4 -80.87 -2.36 7.80
C PRO A 4 -79.34 -2.36 7.62
N LYS A 5 -78.72 -1.28 8.13
CA LYS A 5 -77.29 -1.19 8.42
C LYS A 5 -76.94 -2.10 9.61
N PHE A 6 -75.86 -2.86 9.49
CA PHE A 6 -75.07 -3.26 10.65
C PHE A 6 -73.58 -2.99 10.44
N ARG A 7 -72.97 -2.68 11.57
CA ARG A 7 -71.70 -2.00 11.83
C ARG A 7 -70.49 -2.88 11.54
N THR A 8 -69.38 -2.18 11.33
CA THR A 8 -67.97 -2.61 11.31
C THR A 8 -67.58 -3.51 12.47
N ASP A 9 -66.70 -4.48 12.19
CA ASP A 9 -65.40 -4.80 12.83
C ASP A 9 -64.90 -6.08 12.11
N GLY A 10 -63.76 -6.13 11.43
CA GLY A 10 -62.41 -6.14 11.99
C GLY A 10 -61.54 -7.10 11.17
N LEU A 11 -60.26 -6.73 11.03
CA LEU A 11 -59.08 -7.54 10.68
C LEU A 11 -58.92 -8.19 9.28
N SER A 12 -58.09 -7.48 8.49
CA SER A 12 -56.79 -7.96 7.96
C SER A 12 -56.73 -9.15 6.99
N VAL A 13 -56.16 -8.89 5.80
CA VAL A 13 -54.85 -9.36 5.31
C VAL A 13 -54.86 -9.17 3.78
N GLY A 14 -53.95 -8.37 3.24
CA GLY A 14 -53.91 -8.11 1.80
C GLY A 14 -52.63 -7.44 1.31
N ALA A 15 -51.54 -8.20 1.34
CA ALA A 15 -50.35 -8.07 0.49
C ALA A 15 -49.65 -6.70 0.42
N GLY A 16 -48.82 -6.40 1.42
CA GLY A 16 -47.72 -5.46 1.24
C GLY A 16 -46.71 -6.06 0.25
N LEU A 17 -46.57 -5.42 -0.91
CA LEU A 17 -45.55 -5.73 -1.91
C LEU A 17 -44.17 -5.48 -1.27
N LEU A 18 -43.50 -6.53 -0.82
CA LEU A 18 -42.12 -6.43 -0.33
C LEU A 18 -41.22 -6.23 -1.55
N ILE A 19 -40.99 -4.98 -1.96
CA ILE A 19 -39.92 -4.64 -2.89
C ILE A 19 -38.63 -4.89 -2.12
N SER A 20 -38.10 -6.11 -2.23
CA SER A 20 -36.73 -6.42 -1.87
C SER A 20 -35.83 -5.65 -2.83
N VAL A 21 -35.52 -4.40 -2.49
CA VAL A 21 -34.35 -3.69 -3.01
C VAL A 21 -33.16 -4.49 -2.51
N LEU A 22 -32.74 -5.46 -3.32
CA LEU A 22 -31.43 -6.08 -3.17
C LEU A 22 -30.45 -4.93 -3.43
N ALA A 23 -30.05 -4.23 -2.38
CA ALA A 23 -28.99 -3.25 -2.47
C ALA A 23 -27.80 -3.99 -3.09
N LEU A 24 -27.46 -3.64 -4.34
CA LEU A 24 -26.15 -3.92 -4.92
C LEU A 24 -25.14 -3.08 -4.14
N LEU A 25 -24.94 -3.43 -2.86
CA LEU A 25 -23.71 -3.09 -2.18
C LEU A 25 -22.61 -3.74 -3.03
N PRO A 26 -21.56 -3.00 -3.41
CA PRO A 26 -20.44 -3.58 -4.12
C PRO A 26 -19.97 -4.78 -3.29
N ARG A 27 -20.12 -5.99 -3.85
CA ARG A 27 -19.50 -7.17 -3.27
C ARG A 27 -18.01 -6.90 -3.33
N HIS A 28 -17.41 -6.57 -2.19
CA HIS A 28 -15.97 -6.55 -2.08
C HIS A 28 -15.48 -7.89 -2.63
N GLY A 29 -14.68 -7.84 -3.68
CA GLY A 29 -14.12 -9.05 -4.28
C GLY A 29 -13.35 -9.81 -3.21
N GLU A 30 -13.45 -11.13 -3.22
CA GLU A 30 -12.54 -11.97 -2.45
C GLU A 30 -11.11 -11.63 -2.86
N ALA A 31 -10.18 -11.62 -1.89
CA ALA A 31 -8.79 -11.35 -2.16
C ALA A 31 -8.25 -12.31 -3.24
N ALA A 32 -7.70 -11.74 -4.32
CA ALA A 32 -7.36 -12.48 -5.52
C ALA A 32 -5.97 -12.08 -6.07
N PRO A 33 -5.25 -13.01 -6.73
CA PRO A 33 -3.96 -12.69 -7.32
C PRO A 33 -4.11 -11.72 -8.49
N ILE A 34 -3.18 -10.77 -8.62
CA ILE A 34 -3.20 -9.78 -9.69
C ILE A 34 -2.51 -10.35 -10.95
N PRO A 35 -3.21 -10.38 -12.11
CA PRO A 35 -2.61 -10.80 -13.36
C PRO A 35 -1.57 -9.78 -13.85
N VAL A 36 -0.59 -10.27 -14.62
CA VAL A 36 0.43 -9.42 -15.24
C VAL A 36 -0.14 -8.85 -16.55
N SER A 37 -0.52 -7.58 -16.52
CA SER A 37 -0.89 -6.79 -17.71
C SER A 37 0.31 -6.01 -18.25
N PHE A 38 1.15 -5.51 -17.35
CA PHE A 38 2.37 -4.75 -17.61
C PHE A 38 3.52 -5.43 -16.87
N ALA A 39 4.40 -6.09 -17.63
CA ALA A 39 5.62 -6.66 -17.10
C ALA A 39 6.61 -5.54 -16.72
N GLU A 40 7.21 -5.71 -15.55
CA GLU A 40 8.28 -4.88 -15.03
C GLU A 40 9.59 -5.09 -15.82
N GLY A 41 10.27 -3.98 -16.09
CA GLY A 41 11.61 -3.95 -16.68
C GLY A 41 12.70 -3.57 -15.68
N THR A 42 13.95 -3.50 -16.17
CA THR A 42 15.06 -2.91 -15.42
C THR A 42 14.78 -1.43 -15.18
N THR A 43 15.03 -0.93 -13.97
CA THR A 43 14.76 0.47 -13.62
C THR A 43 15.76 0.97 -12.59
N HIS A 44 16.16 2.23 -12.72
CA HIS A 44 16.83 3.01 -11.68
C HIS A 44 16.09 4.34 -11.54
N GLY A 45 15.22 4.41 -10.55
CA GLY A 45 14.44 5.60 -10.22
C GLY A 45 15.06 6.36 -9.05
N TYR A 46 14.94 7.69 -9.07
CA TYR A 46 15.32 8.56 -7.95
C TYR A 46 14.05 9.11 -7.30
N LEU A 47 14.07 9.23 -5.98
CA LEU A 47 12.91 9.57 -5.18
C LEU A 47 13.29 10.64 -4.13
N VAL A 48 12.29 11.40 -3.69
CA VAL A 48 12.37 12.25 -2.52
C VAL A 48 11.30 11.84 -1.52
N VAL A 49 11.63 11.92 -0.23
CA VAL A 49 10.66 11.82 0.87
C VAL A 49 10.49 13.20 1.48
N GLN A 50 9.25 13.66 1.56
CA GLN A 50 8.87 14.94 2.16
C GLN A 50 7.89 14.74 3.31
N ASP A 51 7.82 15.71 4.23
CA ASP A 51 6.67 15.84 5.11
C ASP A 51 5.48 16.51 4.39
N VAL A 52 4.37 16.67 5.12
CA VAL A 52 3.16 17.31 4.60
C VAL A 52 3.33 18.80 4.25
N ALA A 53 4.34 19.46 4.84
CA ALA A 53 4.69 20.85 4.56
C ALA A 53 5.63 20.98 3.33
N GLY A 54 6.08 19.87 2.75
CA GLY A 54 6.98 19.85 1.59
C GLY A 54 8.46 19.89 1.94
N VAL A 55 8.83 19.76 3.22
CA VAL A 55 10.23 19.74 3.64
C VAL A 55 10.86 18.42 3.23
N ASN A 56 11.97 18.47 2.48
CA ASN A 56 12.72 17.27 2.09
C ASN A 56 13.38 16.63 3.32
N LEU A 57 13.02 15.39 3.62
CA LEU A 57 13.51 14.59 4.74
C LEU A 57 14.56 13.55 4.31
N ALA A 58 14.39 12.96 3.12
CA ALA A 58 15.26 11.92 2.61
C ALA A 58 15.34 11.97 1.08
N HIS A 59 16.41 11.38 0.55
CA HIS A 59 16.49 10.98 -0.85
C HIS A 59 16.41 9.46 -0.94
N GLY A 60 15.92 8.97 -2.07
CA GLY A 60 15.82 7.54 -2.30
C GLY A 60 16.12 7.10 -3.70
N GLU A 61 16.29 5.79 -3.80
CA GLU A 61 16.56 5.08 -5.04
C GLU A 61 15.65 3.85 -5.12
N LEU A 62 15.06 3.63 -6.28
CA LEU A 62 14.40 2.40 -6.66
C LEU A 62 15.26 1.69 -7.71
N LEU A 63 15.86 0.58 -7.32
CA LEU A 63 16.68 -0.25 -8.20
C LEU A 63 15.90 -1.52 -8.53
N GLN A 64 15.73 -1.82 -9.81
CA GLN A 64 15.04 -3.01 -10.26
C GLN A 64 15.83 -3.71 -11.37
N THR A 65 16.00 -5.02 -11.23
CA THR A 65 16.63 -5.87 -12.25
C THR A 65 15.74 -7.05 -12.57
N VAL A 66 15.83 -7.54 -13.81
CA VAL A 66 14.99 -8.64 -14.31
C VAL A 66 15.87 -9.76 -14.85
N ARG A 67 15.58 -11.00 -14.43
CA ARG A 67 16.20 -12.24 -14.92
C ARG A 67 15.10 -13.23 -15.32
N GLY A 68 14.83 -13.33 -16.62
CA GLY A 68 13.67 -14.09 -17.10
C GLY A 68 12.37 -13.50 -16.55
N SER A 69 11.56 -14.31 -15.87
CA SER A 69 10.34 -13.84 -15.21
C SER A 69 10.54 -13.40 -13.77
N LEU A 70 11.77 -13.39 -13.26
CA LEU A 70 12.08 -13.01 -11.88
C LEU A 70 12.53 -11.55 -11.82
N VAL A 71 11.95 -10.79 -10.90
CA VAL A 71 12.26 -9.38 -10.66
C VAL A 71 12.83 -9.24 -9.26
N GLU A 72 13.94 -8.51 -9.14
CA GLU A 72 14.50 -8.06 -7.88
C GLU A 72 14.40 -6.55 -7.81
N SER A 73 13.61 -6.06 -6.85
CA SER A 73 13.41 -4.64 -6.57
C SER A 73 14.03 -4.29 -5.22
N ARG A 74 14.66 -3.11 -5.14
CA ARG A 74 15.22 -2.54 -3.92
C ARG A 74 14.86 -1.07 -3.82
N LEU A 75 14.16 -0.69 -2.76
CA LEU A 75 13.82 0.68 -2.42
C LEU A 75 14.64 1.12 -1.21
N ILE A 76 15.43 2.19 -1.38
CA ILE A 76 16.27 2.74 -0.31
C ILE A 76 15.85 4.19 -0.06
N PHE A 77 15.63 4.56 1.19
CA PHE A 77 15.58 5.96 1.62
C PHE A 77 16.68 6.24 2.64
N ARG A 78 17.46 7.30 2.40
CA ARG A 78 18.48 7.80 3.31
C ARG A 78 18.04 9.17 3.83
N PHE A 79 17.65 9.20 5.10
CA PHE A 79 17.14 10.40 5.75
C PHE A 79 18.28 11.31 6.20
N LYS A 80 18.01 12.62 6.23
CA LYS A 80 18.95 13.65 6.70
C LYS A 80 19.34 13.47 8.18
N ASP A 81 18.45 12.87 8.98
CA ASP A 81 18.69 12.55 10.39
C ASP A 81 19.54 11.26 10.59
N GLY A 82 20.02 10.64 9.51
CA GLY A 82 20.78 9.40 9.53
C GLY A 82 19.93 8.12 9.50
N SER A 83 18.59 8.23 9.47
CA SER A 83 17.71 7.07 9.39
C SER A 83 17.79 6.37 8.03
N LEU A 84 17.49 5.07 8.02
CA LEU A 84 17.53 4.21 6.85
C LEU A 84 16.22 3.45 6.69
N HIS A 85 15.67 3.48 5.48
CA HIS A 85 14.73 2.49 4.96
C HIS A 85 15.43 1.71 3.84
N ASP A 86 15.51 0.38 3.93
CA ASP A 86 16.06 -0.48 2.86
C ASP A 86 15.13 -1.69 2.70
N GLU A 87 14.24 -1.61 1.71
CA GLU A 87 13.31 -2.67 1.34
C GLU A 87 13.83 -3.40 0.11
N ARG A 88 13.81 -4.74 0.14
CA ARG A 88 14.10 -5.61 -1.00
C ARG A 88 12.97 -6.61 -1.20
N THR A 89 12.49 -6.69 -2.44
CA THR A 89 11.40 -7.59 -2.83
C THR A 89 11.84 -8.37 -4.06
N THR A 90 11.77 -9.69 -3.97
CA THR A 90 11.91 -10.57 -5.14
C THR A 90 10.55 -11.14 -5.47
N PHE A 91 10.11 -11.03 -6.72
CA PHE A 91 8.81 -11.55 -7.16
C PHE A 91 8.90 -12.10 -8.59
N SER A 92 7.97 -12.99 -8.95
CA SER A 92 7.81 -13.45 -10.33
C SER A 92 6.70 -12.69 -11.02
N GLN A 93 6.87 -12.45 -12.32
CA GLN A 93 5.91 -11.81 -13.20
C GLN A 93 5.54 -12.71 -14.39
N LYS A 94 5.05 -13.92 -14.10
CA LYS A 94 4.62 -14.86 -15.14
C LYS A 94 3.21 -14.50 -15.61
N ARG A 95 2.19 -15.25 -15.15
CA ARG A 95 0.78 -14.94 -15.40
C ARG A 95 0.19 -14.03 -14.34
N ILE A 96 0.65 -14.20 -13.10
CA ILE A 96 0.30 -13.39 -11.94
C ILE A 96 1.59 -12.89 -11.28
N PHE A 97 1.50 -11.79 -10.56
CA PHE A 97 2.57 -11.41 -9.64
C PHE A 97 2.58 -12.38 -8.46
N THR A 98 3.77 -12.83 -8.06
CA THR A 98 3.93 -13.71 -6.89
C THR A 98 5.18 -13.32 -6.13
N LEU A 99 5.01 -12.95 -4.85
CA LEU A 99 6.13 -12.67 -3.95
C LEU A 99 7.00 -13.93 -3.76
N HIS A 100 8.32 -13.83 -3.89
CA HIS A 100 9.25 -14.93 -3.62
C HIS A 100 10.03 -14.72 -2.33
N ALA A 101 10.52 -13.50 -2.11
CA ALA A 101 11.26 -13.13 -0.92
C ALA A 101 11.04 -11.66 -0.60
N TYR A 102 11.10 -11.33 0.69
CA TYR A 102 11.00 -9.97 1.18
C TYR A 102 12.05 -9.74 2.27
N ARG A 103 12.64 -8.55 2.28
CA ARG A 103 13.49 -8.06 3.35
C ARG A 103 13.24 -6.58 3.58
N LEU A 104 13.13 -6.18 4.84
CA LEU A 104 13.01 -4.78 5.22
C LEU A 104 14.00 -4.48 6.34
N ILE A 105 14.73 -3.38 6.21
CA ILE A 105 15.53 -2.80 7.29
C ILE A 105 15.04 -1.37 7.53
N GLN A 106 14.65 -1.06 8.76
CA GLN A 106 14.37 0.29 9.23
C GLN A 106 15.21 0.58 10.46
N ARG A 107 15.89 1.72 10.48
CA ARG A 107 16.74 2.16 11.61
C ARG A 107 16.77 3.67 11.73
N GLY A 108 16.94 4.16 12.94
CA GLY A 108 17.16 5.59 13.23
C GLY A 108 15.90 6.39 13.59
N PRO A 109 16.06 7.69 13.89
CA PRO A 109 15.02 8.53 14.51
C PRO A 109 13.72 8.71 13.73
N SER A 110 13.72 8.47 12.42
CA SER A 110 12.52 8.57 11.58
C SER A 110 11.54 7.40 11.73
N PHE A 111 11.89 6.37 12.53
CA PHE A 111 11.06 5.19 12.77
C PHE A 111 10.81 5.00 14.27
N ALA A 112 9.71 4.32 14.60
CA ALA A 112 9.36 4.00 15.98
C ALA A 112 10.36 3.06 16.69
N GLY A 113 11.23 2.39 15.93
CA GLY A 113 12.23 1.46 16.43
C GLY A 113 13.02 0.83 15.27
N ASP A 114 14.05 0.08 15.61
CA ASP A 114 14.78 -0.70 14.62
C ASP A 114 13.96 -1.93 14.22
N LEU A 115 14.00 -2.27 12.93
CA LEU A 115 13.34 -3.44 12.35
C LEU A 115 14.25 -4.08 11.30
N ASP A 116 14.47 -5.39 11.38
CA ASP A 116 15.09 -6.22 10.33
C ASP A 116 14.23 -7.46 10.12
N VAL A 117 13.62 -7.53 8.94
CA VAL A 117 12.66 -8.57 8.56
C VAL A 117 13.22 -9.36 7.40
N THR A 118 13.03 -10.68 7.43
CA THR A 118 13.17 -11.52 6.24
C THR A 118 11.99 -12.46 6.13
N LEU A 119 11.54 -12.73 4.90
CA LEU A 119 10.48 -13.68 4.56
C LEU A 119 10.84 -14.42 3.27
N LYS A 120 10.70 -15.75 3.26
CA LYS A 120 10.98 -16.59 2.07
C LYS A 120 9.79 -17.48 1.75
N ARG A 121 9.09 -17.19 0.64
CA ARG A 121 7.87 -17.91 0.25
C ARG A 121 8.07 -19.41 0.07
N LYS A 122 9.17 -19.84 -0.56
CA LYS A 122 9.45 -21.27 -0.80
C LYS A 122 9.39 -22.12 0.46
N THR A 123 9.74 -21.55 1.62
CA THR A 123 9.79 -22.27 2.90
C THR A 123 8.75 -21.78 3.92
N GLY A 124 8.04 -20.70 3.61
CA GLY A 124 7.22 -19.93 4.56
C GLY A 124 7.99 -19.28 5.71
N ARG A 125 9.31 -19.46 5.80
CA ARG A 125 10.12 -19.00 6.94
C ARG A 125 10.21 -17.48 6.98
N TYR A 126 10.02 -16.94 8.17
CA TYR A 126 10.29 -15.54 8.48
C TYR A 126 11.23 -15.41 9.68
N LEU A 127 11.90 -14.27 9.75
CA LEU A 127 12.65 -13.80 10.91
C LEU A 127 12.41 -12.30 11.04
N VAL A 128 11.97 -11.86 12.21
CA VAL A 128 11.78 -10.47 12.58
C VAL A 128 12.69 -10.18 13.77
N ARG A 129 13.58 -9.20 13.62
CA ARG A 129 14.32 -8.60 14.72
C ARG A 129 13.81 -7.19 14.90
N SER A 130 13.35 -6.85 16.09
CA SER A 130 12.84 -5.52 16.38
C SER A 130 13.41 -4.98 17.69
N ARG A 131 13.64 -3.68 17.75
CA ARG A 131 14.03 -2.97 18.97
C ARG A 131 13.25 -1.68 19.07
N ALA A 132 12.51 -1.49 20.17
CA ALA A 132 11.64 -0.33 20.35
C ALA A 132 12.38 1.02 20.49
N GLY A 133 13.69 1.01 20.70
CA GLY A 133 14.50 2.22 20.77
C GLY A 133 15.88 1.98 21.40
N PRO A 134 16.69 3.04 21.55
CA PRO A 134 17.99 2.96 22.20
C PRO A 134 17.89 2.37 23.61
N GLY A 135 18.76 1.41 23.94
CA GLY A 135 18.79 0.75 25.26
C GLY A 135 17.67 -0.27 25.51
N GLN A 136 16.70 -0.43 24.59
CA GLN A 136 15.67 -1.44 24.71
C GLN A 136 16.19 -2.82 24.25
N PRO A 137 15.71 -3.92 24.84
CA PRO A 137 16.11 -5.26 24.41
C PRO A 137 15.67 -5.52 22.96
N GLU A 138 16.50 -6.27 22.23
CA GLU A 138 16.09 -6.81 20.94
C GLU A 138 15.10 -7.95 21.16
N VAL A 139 13.99 -7.91 20.41
CA VAL A 139 13.01 -8.99 20.33
C VAL A 139 13.20 -9.70 19.00
N VAL A 140 13.36 -11.02 19.06
CA VAL A 140 13.54 -11.86 17.89
C VAL A 140 12.38 -12.85 17.79
N THR A 141 11.64 -12.77 16.69
CA THR A 141 10.55 -13.69 16.37
C THR A 141 10.87 -14.42 15.08
N ALA A 142 10.81 -15.75 15.11
CA ALA A 142 11.03 -16.58 13.94
C ALA A 142 9.96 -17.66 13.86
N GLY A 143 9.59 -18.03 12.64
CA GLY A 143 8.53 -19.01 12.44
C GLY A 143 8.30 -19.32 10.97
N ARG A 144 7.12 -19.86 10.69
CA ARG A 144 6.62 -20.08 9.34
C ARG A 144 5.24 -19.47 9.21
N MET A 145 4.93 -18.98 8.01
CA MET A 145 3.59 -18.57 7.62
C MET A 145 3.27 -19.14 6.25
N GLU A 146 2.00 -19.48 6.05
CA GLU A 146 1.49 -19.80 4.72
C GLU A 146 1.31 -18.50 3.94
N LEU A 147 1.69 -18.53 2.66
CA LEU A 147 1.54 -17.40 1.76
C LEU A 147 0.65 -17.83 0.59
N PRO A 148 -0.62 -17.43 0.56
CA PRO A 148 -1.48 -17.67 -0.60
C PRO A 148 -0.93 -16.95 -1.85
N PRO A 149 -1.44 -17.26 -3.05
CA PRO A 149 -0.89 -16.71 -4.30
C PRO A 149 -1.01 -15.18 -4.43
N ASP A 150 -1.92 -14.56 -3.67
CA ASP A 150 -2.21 -13.13 -3.59
C ASP A 150 -1.57 -12.43 -2.37
N ALA A 151 -0.65 -13.10 -1.67
CA ALA A 151 0.10 -12.51 -0.56
C ALA A 151 1.29 -11.68 -1.06
N TYR A 152 1.29 -10.40 -0.70
CA TYR A 152 2.22 -9.40 -1.21
C TYR A 152 2.88 -8.56 -0.09
N ASN A 153 4.08 -8.04 -0.37
CA ASN A 153 4.70 -6.91 0.32
C ASN A 153 5.79 -6.30 -0.59
N GLY A 154 5.98 -4.98 -0.55
CA GLY A 154 6.99 -4.26 -1.33
C GLY A 154 6.78 -4.27 -2.86
N LEU A 155 5.55 -4.54 -3.33
CA LEU A 155 5.17 -4.49 -4.75
C LEU A 155 3.85 -3.75 -5.04
N ILE A 156 3.31 -3.02 -4.06
CA ILE A 156 2.01 -2.35 -4.20
C ILE A 156 1.95 -1.44 -5.43
N GLY A 157 2.99 -0.63 -5.67
CA GLY A 157 3.05 0.23 -6.85
C GLY A 157 2.97 -0.55 -8.17
N THR A 158 3.59 -1.74 -8.23
CA THR A 158 3.50 -2.66 -9.37
C THR A 158 2.09 -3.22 -9.54
N LEU A 159 1.45 -3.63 -8.44
CA LEU A 159 0.08 -4.15 -8.49
C LEU A 159 -0.90 -3.11 -9.03
N LEU A 160 -0.86 -1.89 -8.51
CA LEU A 160 -1.79 -0.82 -8.90
C LEU A 160 -1.65 -0.44 -10.38
N ARG A 161 -0.44 -0.45 -10.93
CA ARG A 161 -0.21 -0.26 -12.38
C ARG A 161 -0.89 -1.33 -13.25
N ASN A 162 -1.16 -2.50 -12.70
CA ASN A 162 -1.77 -3.63 -13.40
C ASN A 162 -3.28 -3.73 -13.21
N LEU A 163 -3.87 -2.87 -12.36
CA LEU A 163 -5.30 -2.80 -12.15
C LEU A 163 -5.98 -1.92 -13.20
N LYS A 164 -7.22 -2.27 -13.53
CA LYS A 164 -8.07 -1.40 -14.35
C LYS A 164 -8.51 -0.20 -13.51
N PRO A 165 -8.44 1.03 -14.05
CA PRO A 165 -9.04 2.19 -13.39
C PRO A 165 -10.52 1.95 -13.07
N GLY A 166 -10.99 2.52 -11.95
CA GLY A 166 -12.40 2.51 -11.56
C GLY A 166 -12.94 1.22 -10.95
N LYS A 167 -12.13 0.16 -10.79
CA LYS A 167 -12.53 -1.05 -10.08
C LYS A 167 -11.66 -1.28 -8.84
N SER A 168 -12.32 -1.44 -7.69
CA SER A 168 -11.65 -1.85 -6.45
C SER A 168 -11.28 -3.33 -6.49
N GLU A 169 -10.14 -3.68 -5.92
CA GLU A 169 -9.66 -5.06 -5.80
C GLU A 169 -9.18 -5.33 -4.37
N SER A 170 -9.17 -6.59 -3.96
CA SER A 170 -8.65 -7.01 -2.66
C SER A 170 -7.44 -7.91 -2.86
N VAL A 171 -6.41 -7.72 -2.05
CA VAL A 171 -5.24 -8.62 -1.99
C VAL A 171 -4.87 -8.89 -0.53
N ARG A 172 -4.01 -9.87 -0.29
CA ARG A 172 -3.45 -10.10 1.05
C ARG A 172 -2.09 -9.43 1.17
N PHE A 173 -1.87 -8.76 2.29
CA PHE A 173 -0.64 -8.06 2.60
C PHE A 173 0.03 -8.65 3.84
N VAL A 174 1.34 -8.84 3.81
CA VAL A 174 2.09 -9.31 4.98
C VAL A 174 2.46 -8.11 5.86
N ALA A 175 1.77 -7.95 6.98
CA ALA A 175 2.09 -6.94 7.99
C ALA A 175 3.11 -7.47 8.99
N PHE A 176 4.19 -6.73 9.21
CA PHE A 176 5.25 -7.06 10.17
C PHE A 176 5.06 -6.27 11.47
N THR A 177 4.23 -6.82 12.37
CA THR A 177 4.33 -6.56 13.82
C THR A 177 5.18 -7.65 14.46
N PRO A 178 5.51 -7.64 15.78
CA PRO A 178 6.54 -8.56 16.30
C PRO A 178 6.41 -10.00 15.83
N GLU A 179 5.18 -10.51 15.63
CA GLU A 179 4.90 -11.70 14.83
C GLU A 179 4.14 -11.30 13.53
N PRO A 180 4.61 -11.70 12.31
CA PRO A 180 3.97 -11.33 11.05
C PRO A 180 2.55 -11.89 10.89
N LYS A 181 1.66 -11.13 10.23
CA LYS A 181 0.30 -11.58 9.89
C LYS A 181 -0.06 -11.23 8.46
N LEU A 182 -0.92 -12.06 7.86
CA LEU A 182 -1.65 -11.69 6.65
C LEU A 182 -2.86 -10.86 7.04
N ILE A 183 -3.01 -9.73 6.37
CA ILE A 183 -4.20 -8.88 6.45
C ILE A 183 -4.76 -8.69 5.05
N ASP A 184 -6.07 -8.50 4.95
CA ASP A 184 -6.65 -8.06 3.68
C ASP A 184 -6.33 -6.58 3.47
N LEU A 185 -6.02 -6.23 2.23
CA LEU A 185 -5.75 -4.88 1.79
C LEU A 185 -6.66 -4.59 0.60
N GLU A 186 -7.61 -3.69 0.84
CA GLU A 186 -8.47 -3.17 -0.22
C GLU A 186 -7.70 -2.09 -1.00
N LEU A 187 -7.72 -2.21 -2.33
CA LEU A 187 -7.13 -1.31 -3.30
C LEU A 187 -8.28 -0.59 -4.01
N ASP A 188 -8.55 0.64 -3.62
CA ASP A 188 -9.76 1.37 -4.01
C ASP A 188 -9.43 2.62 -4.84
N PRO A 189 -9.92 2.77 -6.09
CA PRO A 189 -9.71 3.98 -6.87
C PRO A 189 -10.67 5.09 -6.41
N GLU A 190 -10.20 6.00 -5.54
CA GLU A 190 -11.06 7.03 -4.91
C GLU A 190 -11.39 8.20 -5.84
N ALA A 191 -10.48 8.59 -6.73
CA ALA A 191 -10.67 9.75 -7.61
C ALA A 191 -9.72 9.72 -8.80
N GLU A 192 -10.05 10.48 -9.84
CA GLU A 192 -9.11 10.95 -10.85
C GLU A 192 -8.66 12.37 -10.49
N GLU A 193 -7.36 12.63 -10.55
CA GLU A 193 -6.79 13.92 -10.18
C GLU A 193 -5.74 14.40 -11.19
N PRO A 194 -5.68 15.72 -11.46
CA PRO A 194 -4.63 16.29 -12.27
C PRO A 194 -3.27 16.16 -11.58
N VAL A 195 -2.25 15.75 -12.34
CA VAL A 195 -0.85 15.71 -11.92
C VAL A 195 0.04 16.34 -12.99
N TYR A 196 1.05 17.09 -12.57
CA TYR A 196 2.02 17.68 -13.48
C TYR A 196 3.21 16.75 -13.71
N VAL A 197 3.57 16.56 -14.97
CA VAL A 197 4.82 15.92 -15.41
C VAL A 197 5.63 16.95 -16.19
N GLY A 198 6.55 17.62 -15.49
CA GLY A 198 7.14 18.86 -16.01
C GLY A 198 6.04 19.92 -16.14
N GLU A 199 5.83 20.43 -17.36
CA GLU A 199 4.80 21.40 -17.68
C GLU A 199 3.50 20.75 -18.21
N LEU A 200 3.52 19.44 -18.46
CA LEU A 200 2.36 18.72 -18.99
C LEU A 200 1.39 18.36 -17.86
N LEU A 201 0.12 18.74 -18.04
CA LEU A 201 -0.97 18.30 -17.18
C LEU A 201 -1.47 16.92 -17.63
N LYS A 202 -1.42 15.94 -16.73
CA LYS A 202 -1.93 14.57 -16.94
C LYS A 202 -2.96 14.22 -15.87
N THR A 203 -3.67 13.11 -16.07
CA THR A 203 -4.62 12.57 -15.09
C THR A 203 -4.05 11.32 -14.44
N ALA A 204 -4.07 11.27 -13.11
CA ALA A 204 -3.72 10.07 -12.35
C ALA A 204 -4.94 9.58 -11.56
N THR A 205 -5.09 8.27 -11.45
CA THR A 205 -6.00 7.67 -10.48
C THR A 205 -5.36 7.74 -9.10
N ARG A 206 -6.06 8.34 -8.14
CA ARG A 206 -5.70 8.34 -6.72
C ARG A 206 -6.32 7.11 -6.07
N TRP A 207 -5.49 6.11 -5.85
CA TRP A 207 -5.82 4.88 -5.14
C TRP A 207 -5.71 5.08 -3.63
N ALA A 208 -6.68 4.59 -2.87
CA ALA A 208 -6.55 4.36 -1.44
C ALA A 208 -6.24 2.89 -1.16
N LEU A 209 -5.29 2.66 -0.25
CA LEU A 209 -4.99 1.34 0.28
C LEU A 209 -5.54 1.30 1.70
N LYS A 210 -6.52 0.43 1.94
CA LYS A 210 -7.27 0.36 3.19
C LYS A 210 -6.99 -0.99 3.86
N PRO A 211 -6.06 -1.05 4.83
CA PRO A 211 -5.75 -2.28 5.54
C PRO A 211 -6.92 -2.70 6.42
N GLN A 212 -7.41 -3.91 6.23
CA GLN A 212 -8.53 -4.45 7.01
C GLN A 212 -8.01 -5.13 8.27
N ILE A 213 -7.84 -4.34 9.32
CA ILE A 213 -7.30 -4.81 10.61
C ILE A 213 -8.41 -5.23 11.58
N ASN A 214 -9.69 -5.03 11.24
CA ASN A 214 -10.81 -5.26 12.15
C ASN A 214 -10.90 -6.71 12.70
N GLY A 215 -10.37 -7.70 11.98
CA GLY A 215 -10.22 -9.10 12.47
C GLY A 215 -8.93 -9.39 13.26
N VAL A 216 -7.98 -8.45 13.26
CA VAL A 216 -6.63 -8.55 13.85
C VAL A 216 -6.40 -7.46 14.92
N ALA A 217 -7.41 -6.64 15.25
CA ALA A 217 -7.30 -5.50 16.16
C ALA A 217 -6.82 -5.87 17.58
N ARG A 218 -7.12 -7.08 18.07
CA ARG A 218 -6.62 -7.58 19.38
C ARG A 218 -5.11 -7.84 19.36
N PHE A 219 -4.53 -8.06 18.19
CA PHE A 219 -3.17 -8.55 18.00
C PHE A 219 -2.12 -7.45 17.91
N PHE A 220 -2.52 -6.22 17.55
CA PHE A 220 -1.65 -5.05 17.69
C PHE A 220 -1.53 -4.62 19.17
N GLY A 221 -2.23 -5.27 20.11
CA GLY A 221 -2.13 -5.03 21.56
C GLY A 221 -2.95 -3.81 22.03
N LYS A 222 -3.14 -3.68 23.35
CA LYS A 222 -3.90 -2.56 23.96
C LYS A 222 -3.26 -1.18 23.72
N THR A 223 -1.99 -1.14 23.35
CA THR A 223 -1.21 0.10 23.08
C THR A 223 -1.54 0.69 21.72
N PHE A 224 -1.94 -0.15 20.77
CA PHE A 224 -2.32 0.26 19.42
C PHE A 224 -3.84 0.23 19.38
N GLY A 225 -4.45 1.37 19.78
CA GLY A 225 -5.87 1.60 19.57
C GLY A 225 -6.28 1.23 18.14
N ARG A 226 -7.57 0.93 17.94
CA ARG A 226 -8.16 0.72 16.60
C ARG A 226 -7.53 1.70 15.62
N LEU A 227 -7.02 1.22 14.49
CA LEU A 227 -6.55 2.12 13.42
C LEU A 227 -7.63 3.18 13.22
N PRO A 228 -7.29 4.47 13.12
CA PRO A 228 -8.27 5.50 12.79
C PRO A 228 -9.12 5.01 11.63
N ASP A 229 -10.44 5.22 11.67
CA ASP A 229 -11.34 4.73 10.61
C ASP A 229 -10.95 5.29 9.23
N GLU A 230 -10.17 6.38 9.22
CA GLU A 230 -9.62 7.03 8.04
C GLU A 230 -8.19 6.58 7.67
N PHE A 231 -7.56 5.66 8.40
CA PHE A 231 -6.19 5.23 8.12
C PHE A 231 -6.10 4.56 6.76
N ARG A 232 -5.53 5.28 5.81
CA ARG A 232 -5.30 4.81 4.45
C ARG A 232 -4.03 5.42 3.88
N TYR A 233 -3.40 4.64 3.03
CA TYR A 233 -2.33 5.10 2.17
C TYR A 233 -2.95 5.61 0.87
N ARG A 234 -2.32 6.57 0.22
CA ARG A 234 -2.72 7.05 -1.09
C ARG A 234 -1.59 6.86 -2.09
N VAL A 235 -1.94 6.39 -3.28
CA VAL A 235 -0.99 6.23 -4.39
C VAL A 235 -1.61 6.81 -5.65
N TRP A 236 -0.85 7.63 -6.38
CA TRP A 236 -1.27 8.18 -7.66
C TRP A 236 -0.59 7.39 -8.76
N ILE A 237 -1.41 6.80 -9.63
CA ILE A 237 -0.96 6.06 -10.81
C ILE A 237 -1.48 6.77 -12.06
N LEU A 238 -0.57 7.14 -12.94
CA LEU A 238 -0.88 7.55 -14.31
C LEU A 238 -1.28 6.29 -15.09
N HIS A 239 -2.43 6.30 -15.76
CA HIS A 239 -2.93 5.18 -16.57
C HIS A 239 -2.97 5.55 -18.07
N ASP A 240 -1.94 6.24 -18.54
CA ASP A 240 -1.71 6.44 -19.98
C ASP A 240 -1.46 5.08 -20.69
N GLU A 241 -0.95 5.08 -21.92
CA GLU A 241 -0.63 3.85 -22.66
C GLU A 241 0.21 2.85 -21.85
N VAL A 242 1.19 3.35 -21.09
CA VAL A 242 1.97 2.58 -20.11
C VAL A 242 1.82 3.24 -18.74
N PRO A 243 1.37 2.50 -17.71
CA PRO A 243 1.08 3.09 -16.42
C PRO A 243 2.34 3.46 -15.66
N ALA A 244 2.28 4.53 -14.87
CA ALA A 244 3.43 5.04 -14.12
C ALA A 244 3.06 5.46 -12.70
N PHE A 245 4.00 5.24 -11.76
CA PHE A 245 3.89 5.79 -10.42
C PHE A 245 4.14 7.30 -10.45
N ALA A 246 3.26 8.08 -9.82
CA ALA A 246 3.45 9.53 -9.69
C ALA A 246 3.82 9.94 -8.27
N ARG A 247 3.08 9.41 -7.27
CA ARG A 247 3.20 9.83 -5.87
C ARG A 247 2.68 8.77 -4.93
N PHE A 248 3.24 8.74 -3.73
CA PHE A 248 2.69 8.05 -2.58
C PHE A 248 2.50 9.06 -1.44
N GLU A 249 1.42 8.89 -0.66
CA GLU A 249 1.23 9.53 0.62
C GLU A 249 0.77 8.53 1.67
N GLY A 250 1.49 8.51 2.78
CA GLY A 250 1.19 7.62 3.90
C GLY A 250 2.40 7.46 4.80
N PRO A 251 2.26 6.75 5.91
CA PRO A 251 3.37 6.55 6.81
C PRO A 251 4.30 5.44 6.29
N LEU A 252 5.62 5.59 6.50
CA LEU A 252 6.61 4.58 6.06
C LEU A 252 6.77 3.41 7.06
N HIS A 253 6.12 3.52 8.20
CA HIS A 253 5.94 2.46 9.18
C HIS A 253 4.53 2.58 9.77
N LEU A 254 4.02 1.54 10.40
CA LEU A 254 2.68 1.57 10.99
C LEU A 254 2.53 2.74 11.98
N MET A 255 1.43 3.49 11.85
CA MET A 255 1.10 4.67 12.66
C MET A 255 2.18 5.78 12.70
N GLY A 256 3.11 5.78 11.74
CA GLY A 256 4.07 6.86 11.59
C GLY A 256 3.43 8.17 11.09
N PRO A 257 4.22 9.26 11.03
CA PRO A 257 3.80 10.48 10.38
C PRO A 257 3.59 10.26 8.87
N ILE A 258 2.60 10.96 8.30
CA ILE A 258 2.36 10.93 6.85
C ILE A 258 3.57 11.53 6.14
N ARG A 259 4.12 10.75 5.20
CA ARG A 259 5.19 11.16 4.30
C ARG A 259 4.69 11.17 2.87
N ARG A 260 5.22 12.09 2.09
CA ARG A 260 5.02 12.13 0.65
C ARG A 260 6.26 11.59 -0.03
N VAL A 261 6.09 10.63 -0.94
CA VAL A 261 7.17 10.11 -1.79
C VAL A 261 6.87 10.44 -3.24
N GLN A 262 7.83 11.03 -3.94
CA GLN A 262 7.70 11.46 -5.33
C GLN A 262 8.95 11.11 -6.13
N LEU A 263 8.79 10.98 -7.45
CA LEU A 263 9.91 10.84 -8.39
C LEU A 263 10.71 12.13 -8.48
N LEU A 264 12.04 11.97 -8.56
CA LEU A 264 12.96 13.04 -8.92
C LEU A 264 13.54 12.78 -10.30
N SER A 265 13.54 13.82 -11.14
CA SER A 265 14.27 13.79 -12.41
C SER A 265 15.71 14.26 -12.18
N PRO A 266 16.73 13.47 -12.60
CA PRO A 266 18.11 13.93 -12.61
C PRO A 266 18.26 15.22 -13.42
N ARG A 267 19.10 16.15 -12.94
CA ARG A 267 19.45 17.39 -13.65
C ARG A 267 20.95 17.48 -13.80
N ALA A 268 21.42 17.94 -14.95
CA ALA A 268 22.83 18.26 -15.13
C ALA A 268 23.22 19.40 -14.17
N ALA A 269 24.43 19.33 -13.63
CA ALA A 269 25.00 20.48 -12.94
C ALA A 269 25.30 21.55 -13.98
N GLU A 270 24.55 22.65 -13.98
CA GLU A 270 24.94 23.83 -14.74
C GLU A 270 26.26 24.33 -14.15
N SER A 271 27.26 24.56 -15.01
CA SER A 271 28.56 25.07 -14.58
C SER A 271 28.35 26.37 -13.81
N ARG A 272 28.69 26.39 -12.52
CA ARG A 272 28.79 27.65 -11.76
C ARG A 272 29.70 28.60 -12.55
N PRO A 273 29.26 29.79 -12.97
CA PRO A 273 30.21 30.78 -13.45
C PRO A 273 31.21 31.07 -12.31
N PRO A 274 32.51 31.27 -12.62
CA PRO A 274 33.49 31.57 -11.61
C PRO A 274 33.04 32.78 -10.79
N LEU A 275 33.12 32.67 -9.46
CA LEU A 275 33.01 33.80 -8.55
C LEU A 275 34.02 34.85 -9.00
N VAL A 276 33.56 35.93 -9.61
CA VAL A 276 34.36 37.12 -9.83
C VAL A 276 34.62 37.68 -8.44
N ALA A 277 35.84 37.48 -7.93
CA ALA A 277 36.32 38.16 -6.74
C ALA A 277 36.20 39.68 -6.99
N ARG A 278 35.48 40.37 -6.12
CA ARG A 278 35.59 41.82 -5.95
C ARG A 278 36.60 42.10 -4.84
#